data_AF-A0A507FJ89-F1
#
_entry.id   AF-A0A507FJ89-F1
#
_cell.length_a   1.000
_cell.length_b   1.000
_cell.length_c   1.000
_cell.angle_alpha   90.00
_cell.angle_beta   90.00
_cell.angle_gamma   90.00
#
_symmetry.space_group_name_H-M   'P 1'
#
loop_
_entity.id
_entity.type
_entity.pdbx_description
1 polymer ?
#
loop_
_entity_poly.entity_id
_entity_poly.type
_entity_poly.pdbx_seq_one_letter_code
_entity_poly.pdbx_strand_id
1 'polypeptide(L)'
;MSAQSASMSFNQRFSILFDMGTAISVSFFPTIRNIWQNPSLLVRPASLQKAIMANIWANGFGEGVNEGAQVVKETLITPNAFGIVLDVGAGHGHTLRFLDPSKVTKYIAVEPNTKMHSSIRAEGEKQAIPVEILACGIEELDASVLQVDTIVCVLTLCSVHDVEKCVSILYGLLKPDQESVLLAYEHVKSKDATAVWWQKFWNPIWGVLFDNCRLDVASLDLMKRAFPWKQATVAVRRSFASMPNKNALTIGLIPADGIGREVIPAASRVIEAVLPSSVKLNFVHLDAGFELFQKTGVALPEATVKACLDGSLDGAMFGSVSSPSHKVEGYSSPIVALRKKLDLYANVRPVVTPVGASGKAIDMVIVRENTECLYIKSEKIEKNADGTRTAYATRKISETASRRIATMAFNIALKRGQVRQNSASLPLVTVVHKSNVLSITDGLFREVCLDVFKNGAEGAFAAKTRMDEQLVDSMVYRLFREPHKFDVCVAPNLYGDIISDGAAALVGSLGVVASANVGDTFCIGEPVHGSAPDIAGKGIANPIASIRSASMLLSHLGWNAEAARMDAAVDKVLVEHADLLTPDLGGKGTTDGVTAAVLKYL
;
A
#
# COMPACT_ATOMS: atom_id res chain seq x y z
N MET A 1 -10.35 -8.61 -10.40
CA MET A 1 -10.85 -8.53 -9.02
C MET A 1 -10.93 -9.94 -8.47
N SER A 2 -10.08 -10.28 -7.49
CA SER A 2 -10.12 -11.55 -6.75
C SER A 2 -10.76 -11.30 -5.40
N ALA A 3 -11.94 -11.90 -5.16
CA ALA A 3 -12.56 -11.95 -3.85
C ALA A 3 -11.81 -13.01 -3.03
N GLN A 4 -10.95 -12.57 -2.11
CA GLN A 4 -10.23 -13.45 -1.17
C GLN A 4 -11.23 -14.27 -0.35
N SER A 5 -11.12 -15.60 -0.37
CA SER A 5 -11.81 -16.47 0.58
C SER A 5 -11.04 -16.51 1.89
N ALA A 6 -11.16 -15.46 2.69
CA ALA A 6 -10.93 -15.55 4.14
C ALA A 6 -12.27 -15.90 4.79
N SER A 7 -12.28 -16.83 5.76
CA SER A 7 -13.49 -17.09 6.53
C SER A 7 -13.93 -15.79 7.22
N MET A 8 -15.15 -15.33 6.93
CA MET A 8 -15.68 -14.05 7.39
C MET A 8 -15.61 -13.96 8.93
N SER A 9 -14.84 -13.00 9.46
CA SER A 9 -14.67 -12.81 10.90
C SER A 9 -16.00 -12.44 11.55
N PHE A 10 -16.16 -12.70 12.85
CA PHE A 10 -17.41 -12.41 13.56
C PHE A 10 -17.84 -10.93 13.42
N ASN A 11 -16.89 -10.01 13.48
CA ASN A 11 -17.14 -8.57 13.31
C ASN A 11 -17.53 -8.20 11.88
N GLN A 12 -16.96 -8.87 10.86
CA GLN A 12 -17.32 -8.62 9.46
C GLN A 12 -18.78 -8.99 9.16
N ARG A 13 -19.34 -10.02 9.83
CA ARG A 13 -20.73 -10.47 9.63
C ARG A 13 -21.78 -9.43 9.99
N PHE A 14 -21.44 -8.51 10.90
CA PHE A 14 -22.33 -7.45 11.39
C PHE A 14 -21.93 -6.03 10.93
N SER A 15 -20.88 -5.90 10.09
CA SER A 15 -20.43 -4.61 9.56
C SER A 15 -21.54 -3.83 8.83
N ILE A 16 -22.47 -4.53 8.16
CA ILE A 16 -23.67 -3.95 7.52
C ILE A 16 -24.51 -3.09 8.48
N LEU A 17 -24.56 -3.43 9.78
CA LEU A 17 -25.31 -2.63 10.76
C LEU A 17 -24.69 -1.25 10.97
N PHE A 18 -23.37 -1.12 10.83
CA PHE A 18 -22.68 0.16 10.90
C PHE A 18 -22.98 1.02 9.67
N ASP A 19 -22.98 0.41 8.48
CA ASP A 19 -23.35 1.10 7.24
C ASP A 19 -24.81 1.57 7.29
N MET A 20 -25.72 0.71 7.76
CA MET A 20 -27.12 1.08 7.96
C MET A 20 -27.29 2.20 8.99
N GLY A 21 -26.57 2.13 10.12
CA GLY A 21 -26.60 3.17 11.15
C GLY A 21 -26.11 4.52 10.61
N THR A 22 -25.04 4.50 9.81
CA THR A 22 -24.51 5.68 9.14
C THR A 22 -25.52 6.23 8.14
N ALA A 23 -26.10 5.37 7.28
CA ALA A 23 -27.07 5.78 6.27
C ALA A 23 -28.30 6.46 6.89
N ILE A 24 -28.83 5.88 7.96
CA ILE A 24 -29.92 6.48 8.73
C ILE A 24 -29.49 7.83 9.30
N SER A 25 -28.31 7.92 9.92
CA SER A 25 -27.85 9.16 10.56
C SER A 25 -27.71 10.33 9.57
N VAL A 26 -27.18 10.08 8.36
CA VAL A 26 -26.96 11.12 7.36
C VAL A 26 -28.22 11.47 6.59
N SER A 27 -29.19 10.57 6.47
CA SER A 27 -30.41 10.80 5.71
C SER A 27 -31.59 11.27 6.57
N PHE A 28 -31.58 11.06 7.89
CA PHE A 28 -32.74 11.29 8.77
C PHE A 28 -33.25 12.73 8.72
N PHE A 29 -32.43 13.71 9.14
CA PHE A 29 -32.85 15.12 9.17
C PHE A 29 -33.18 15.68 7.77
N PRO A 30 -32.37 15.43 6.71
CA PRO A 30 -32.72 15.83 5.35
C PRO A 30 -34.06 15.24 4.89
N THR A 31 -34.32 13.96 5.16
CA THR A 31 -35.57 13.30 4.75
C THR A 31 -36.78 13.88 5.46
N ILE A 32 -36.68 14.14 6.78
CA ILE A 32 -37.75 14.82 7.53
C ILE A 32 -38.03 16.20 6.94
N ARG A 33 -36.98 16.96 6.56
CA ARG A 33 -37.14 18.24 5.88
C ARG A 33 -37.84 18.08 4.52
N ASN A 34 -37.49 17.08 3.72
CA ASN A 34 -38.18 16.79 2.45
C ASN A 34 -39.67 16.46 2.66
N ILE A 35 -40.00 15.68 3.69
CA ILE A 35 -41.39 15.34 4.06
C ILE A 35 -42.15 16.60 4.49
N TRP A 36 -41.53 17.47 5.30
CA TRP A 36 -42.16 18.72 5.73
C TRP A 36 -42.44 19.66 4.55
N GLN A 37 -41.52 19.73 3.59
CA GLN A 37 -41.69 20.52 2.37
C GLN A 37 -42.68 19.90 1.37
N ASN A 38 -42.83 18.58 1.36
CA ASN A 38 -43.75 17.84 0.48
C ASN A 38 -44.44 16.69 1.23
N PRO A 39 -45.51 16.95 2.00
CA PRO A 39 -46.16 15.93 2.84
C PRO A 39 -46.70 14.72 2.07
N SER A 40 -46.99 14.89 0.77
CA SER A 40 -47.42 13.80 -0.12
C SER A 40 -46.39 12.68 -0.29
N LEU A 41 -45.12 12.88 0.12
CA LEU A 41 -44.10 11.83 0.12
C LEU A 41 -44.47 10.65 1.05
N LEU A 42 -45.21 10.90 2.14
CA LEU A 42 -45.62 9.86 3.09
C LEU A 42 -46.55 8.81 2.48
N VAL A 43 -47.30 9.17 1.44
CA VAL A 43 -48.24 8.27 0.73
C VAL A 43 -47.69 7.79 -0.62
N ARG A 44 -46.44 8.13 -0.94
CA ARG A 44 -45.75 7.76 -2.19
C ARG A 44 -44.43 7.05 -1.87
N PRO A 45 -44.48 5.76 -1.48
CA PRO A 45 -43.31 5.04 -0.96
C PRO A 45 -42.10 5.08 -1.90
N ALA A 46 -42.28 4.91 -3.22
CA ALA A 46 -41.19 4.99 -4.19
C ALA A 46 -40.56 6.40 -4.27
N SER A 47 -41.36 7.46 -4.17
CA SER A 47 -40.85 8.85 -4.19
C SER A 47 -40.09 9.19 -2.90
N LEU A 48 -40.53 8.63 -1.77
CA LEU A 48 -39.86 8.76 -0.48
C LEU A 48 -38.52 8.00 -0.48
N GLN A 49 -38.49 6.77 -1.00
CA GLN A 49 -37.28 5.97 -1.12
C GLN A 49 -36.22 6.69 -1.99
N LYS A 50 -36.60 7.23 -3.15
CA LYS A 50 -35.72 8.06 -3.98
C LYS A 50 -35.21 9.32 -3.25
N ALA A 51 -36.04 9.92 -2.39
CA ALA A 51 -35.63 11.06 -1.57
C ALA A 51 -34.56 10.69 -0.54
N ILE A 52 -34.79 9.59 0.17
CA ILE A 52 -33.87 9.03 1.16
C ILE A 52 -32.54 8.71 0.49
N MET A 53 -32.58 7.99 -0.63
CA MET A 53 -31.38 7.59 -1.37
C MET A 53 -30.57 8.81 -1.86
N ALA A 54 -31.23 9.85 -2.39
CA ALA A 54 -30.57 11.09 -2.76
C ALA A 54 -29.85 11.74 -1.57
N ASN A 55 -30.50 11.77 -0.40
CA ASN A 55 -29.94 12.34 0.82
C ASN A 55 -28.79 11.49 1.40
N ILE A 56 -28.88 10.16 1.35
CA ILE A 56 -27.80 9.24 1.75
C ILE A 56 -26.55 9.58 0.93
N TRP A 57 -26.68 9.62 -0.39
CA TRP A 57 -25.56 9.90 -1.29
C TRP A 57 -25.00 11.30 -1.13
N ALA A 58 -25.85 12.32 -0.99
CA ALA A 58 -25.42 13.72 -0.86
C ALA A 58 -24.67 14.02 0.45
N ASN A 59 -25.00 13.34 1.55
CA ASN A 59 -24.56 13.72 2.90
C ASN A 59 -23.55 12.76 3.52
N GLY A 60 -22.77 12.04 2.70
CA GLY A 60 -21.57 11.32 3.17
C GLY A 60 -21.28 10.00 2.47
N PHE A 61 -22.31 9.21 2.13
CA PHE A 61 -22.08 7.92 1.47
C PHE A 61 -21.46 8.07 0.09
N GLY A 62 -21.86 9.10 -0.67
CA GLY A 62 -21.37 9.29 -2.03
C GLY A 62 -19.88 9.58 -2.08
N GLU A 63 -19.41 10.58 -1.31
CA GLU A 63 -17.99 10.89 -1.22
C GLU A 63 -17.20 9.76 -0.54
N GLY A 64 -17.72 9.14 0.53
CA GLY A 64 -17.02 8.02 1.18
C GLY A 64 -16.83 6.80 0.27
N VAL A 65 -17.85 6.44 -0.51
CA VAL A 65 -17.76 5.37 -1.53
C VAL A 65 -16.83 5.79 -2.67
N ASN A 66 -16.85 7.07 -3.05
CA ASN A 66 -15.97 7.59 -4.09
C ASN A 66 -14.50 7.57 -3.67
N GLU A 67 -14.17 8.07 -2.48
CA GLU A 67 -12.83 8.06 -1.88
C GLU A 67 -12.33 6.62 -1.69
N GLY A 68 -13.16 5.73 -1.12
CA GLY A 68 -12.81 4.33 -0.92
C GLY A 68 -12.54 3.56 -2.22
N ALA A 69 -13.11 4.01 -3.34
CA ALA A 69 -12.91 3.42 -4.67
C ALA A 69 -11.98 4.23 -5.58
N GLN A 70 -11.40 5.34 -5.11
CA GLN A 70 -10.69 6.33 -5.93
C GLN A 70 -9.59 5.69 -6.77
N VAL A 71 -8.70 4.92 -6.15
CA VAL A 71 -7.58 4.24 -6.85
C VAL A 71 -8.09 3.28 -7.92
N VAL A 72 -9.20 2.58 -7.67
CA VAL A 72 -9.78 1.67 -8.66
C VAL A 72 -10.39 2.46 -9.82
N LYS A 73 -11.10 3.55 -9.54
CA LYS A 73 -11.69 4.43 -10.57
C LYS A 73 -10.63 5.12 -11.42
N GLU A 74 -9.58 5.68 -10.82
CA GLU A 74 -8.46 6.30 -11.55
C GLU A 74 -7.75 5.30 -12.47
N THR A 75 -7.62 4.05 -12.04
CA THR A 75 -6.90 3.04 -12.82
C THR A 75 -7.78 2.36 -13.87
N LEU A 76 -9.09 2.25 -13.60
CA LEU A 76 -10.06 1.65 -14.50
C LEU A 76 -10.61 2.64 -15.53
N ILE A 77 -10.95 3.87 -15.12
CA ILE A 77 -11.72 4.83 -15.91
C ILE A 77 -10.79 5.77 -16.67
N THR A 78 -9.91 6.50 -15.97
CA THR A 78 -9.07 7.56 -16.57
C THR A 78 -8.24 7.12 -17.79
N PRO A 79 -7.55 5.97 -17.80
CA PRO A 79 -6.79 5.57 -18.97
C PRO A 79 -7.64 4.99 -20.11
N ASN A 80 -8.84 4.46 -19.81
CA ASN A 80 -9.58 3.62 -20.73
C ASN A 80 -10.88 4.25 -21.27
N ALA A 81 -11.41 5.30 -20.64
CA ALA A 81 -12.61 5.98 -21.12
C ALA A 81 -12.29 6.96 -22.24
N PHE A 82 -13.06 6.91 -23.32
CA PHE A 82 -12.90 7.77 -24.50
C PHE A 82 -14.22 7.93 -25.29
N GLY A 83 -14.25 8.91 -26.19
CA GLY A 83 -15.37 9.15 -27.10
C GLY A 83 -16.65 9.56 -26.37
N ILE A 84 -17.78 9.00 -26.79
CA ILE A 84 -19.06 9.15 -26.10
C ILE A 84 -19.08 8.16 -24.92
N VAL A 85 -19.12 8.68 -23.71
CA VAL A 85 -19.15 7.91 -22.46
C VAL A 85 -20.59 7.86 -21.93
N LEU A 86 -21.15 6.67 -21.76
CA LEU A 86 -22.41 6.43 -21.08
C LEU A 86 -22.15 5.97 -19.65
N ASP A 87 -22.58 6.73 -18.64
CA ASP A 87 -22.50 6.32 -17.22
C ASP A 87 -23.86 5.84 -16.72
N VAL A 88 -23.90 4.58 -16.29
CA VAL A 88 -25.13 3.89 -15.89
C VAL A 88 -25.27 3.95 -14.38
N GLY A 89 -26.31 4.63 -13.90
CA GLY A 89 -26.48 4.94 -12.47
C GLY A 89 -25.50 6.03 -12.03
N ALA A 90 -25.46 7.14 -12.79
CA ALA A 90 -24.47 8.20 -12.61
C ALA A 90 -24.50 8.84 -11.21
N GLY A 91 -25.61 8.70 -10.46
CA GLY A 91 -25.75 9.21 -9.12
C GLY A 91 -25.54 10.72 -9.09
N HIS A 92 -24.57 11.19 -8.30
CA HIS A 92 -24.20 12.62 -8.24
C HIS A 92 -23.15 13.04 -9.30
N GLY A 93 -22.78 12.15 -10.22
CA GLY A 93 -21.82 12.44 -11.29
C GLY A 93 -20.35 12.21 -10.91
N HIS A 94 -20.06 11.44 -9.86
CA HIS A 94 -18.68 11.23 -9.39
C HIS A 94 -17.74 10.66 -10.46
N THR A 95 -18.25 9.88 -11.41
CA THR A 95 -17.49 9.33 -12.55
C THR A 95 -16.82 10.42 -13.39
N LEU A 96 -17.46 11.58 -13.56
CA LEU A 96 -16.94 12.71 -14.34
C LEU A 96 -15.56 13.16 -13.86
N ARG A 97 -15.26 13.07 -12.57
CA ARG A 97 -13.97 13.44 -11.96
C ARG A 97 -12.79 12.59 -12.44
N PHE A 98 -13.07 11.43 -13.01
CA PHE A 98 -12.07 10.47 -13.46
C PHE A 98 -11.94 10.40 -14.98
N LEU A 99 -12.73 11.20 -15.71
CA LEU A 99 -12.66 11.26 -17.16
C LEU A 99 -11.57 12.23 -17.60
N ASP A 100 -10.90 11.89 -18.70
CA ASP A 100 -9.93 12.77 -19.36
C ASP A 100 -10.69 13.63 -20.39
N PRO A 101 -10.81 14.96 -20.17
CA PRO A 101 -11.54 15.84 -21.09
C PRO A 101 -10.95 15.88 -22.51
N SER A 102 -9.68 15.48 -22.68
CA SER A 102 -9.05 15.39 -24.00
C SER A 102 -9.47 14.15 -24.80
N LYS A 103 -10.00 13.12 -24.13
CA LYS A 103 -10.42 11.84 -24.74
C LYS A 103 -11.93 11.69 -24.83
N VAL A 104 -12.68 12.38 -23.97
CA VAL A 104 -14.15 12.26 -23.88
C VAL A 104 -14.82 13.40 -24.64
N THR A 105 -15.61 13.05 -25.65
CA THR A 105 -16.32 14.02 -26.49
C THR A 105 -17.68 14.41 -25.94
N LYS A 106 -18.34 13.49 -25.22
CA LYS A 106 -19.67 13.68 -24.65
C LYS A 106 -19.90 12.68 -23.52
N TYR A 107 -20.58 13.13 -22.46
CA TYR A 107 -20.98 12.30 -21.34
C TYR A 107 -22.51 12.18 -21.29
N ILE A 108 -23.02 10.95 -21.27
CA ILE A 108 -24.46 10.64 -21.19
C ILE A 108 -24.70 9.94 -19.85
N ALA A 109 -25.37 10.65 -18.93
CA ALA A 109 -25.72 10.12 -17.62
C ALA A 109 -27.10 9.45 -17.66
N VAL A 110 -27.18 8.16 -17.33
CA VAL A 110 -28.44 7.44 -17.15
C VAL A 110 -28.76 7.42 -15.66
N GLU A 111 -29.73 8.21 -15.23
CA GLU A 111 -30.07 8.39 -13.81
C GLU A 111 -31.58 8.60 -13.60
N PRO A 112 -32.32 7.60 -13.08
CA PRO A 112 -33.77 7.71 -12.87
C PRO A 112 -34.16 8.60 -11.66
N ASN A 113 -33.21 8.98 -10.81
CA ASN A 113 -33.44 9.88 -9.69
C ASN A 113 -33.12 11.34 -10.06
N THR A 114 -34.17 12.06 -10.48
CA THR A 114 -34.09 13.47 -10.89
C THR A 114 -33.51 14.41 -9.84
N LYS A 115 -33.49 14.02 -8.56
CA LYS A 115 -32.91 14.81 -7.47
C LYS A 115 -31.38 14.90 -7.52
N MET A 116 -30.71 14.01 -8.26
CA MET A 116 -29.25 14.02 -8.38
C MET A 116 -28.75 14.76 -9.64
N HIS A 117 -29.67 15.12 -10.55
CA HIS A 117 -29.33 15.70 -11.86
C HIS A 117 -28.63 17.06 -11.78
N SER A 118 -28.96 17.89 -10.78
CA SER A 118 -28.27 19.17 -10.58
C SER A 118 -26.78 18.97 -10.28
N SER A 119 -26.45 17.95 -9.48
CA SER A 119 -25.06 17.61 -9.13
C SER A 119 -24.30 17.09 -10.34
N ILE A 120 -24.93 16.24 -11.16
CA ILE A 120 -24.34 15.75 -12.42
C ILE A 120 -24.00 16.92 -13.36
N ARG A 121 -24.93 17.88 -13.55
CA ARG A 121 -24.67 19.06 -14.40
C ARG A 121 -23.53 19.91 -13.86
N ALA A 122 -23.55 20.19 -12.55
CA ALA A 122 -22.50 20.98 -11.90
C ALA A 122 -21.12 20.32 -12.01
N GLU A 123 -21.04 18.99 -11.94
CA GLU A 123 -19.77 18.29 -12.12
C GLU A 123 -19.32 18.29 -13.58
N GLY A 124 -20.24 18.16 -14.54
CA GLY A 124 -19.93 18.29 -15.97
C GLY A 124 -19.35 19.65 -16.34
N GLU A 125 -19.94 20.72 -15.79
CA GLU A 125 -19.45 22.10 -15.94
C GLU A 125 -18.03 22.27 -15.38
N LYS A 126 -17.75 21.70 -14.19
CA LYS A 126 -16.41 21.75 -13.58
C LYS A 126 -15.34 21.02 -14.42
N GLN A 127 -15.70 19.88 -14.99
CA GLN A 127 -14.77 19.07 -15.80
C GLN A 127 -14.68 19.52 -17.26
N ALA A 128 -15.48 20.54 -17.65
CA ALA A 128 -15.60 21.02 -19.03
C ALA A 128 -15.99 19.92 -20.05
N ILE A 129 -16.82 18.96 -19.62
CA ILE A 129 -17.32 17.86 -20.47
C ILE A 129 -18.79 18.11 -20.79
N PRO A 130 -19.23 18.07 -22.07
CA PRO A 130 -20.65 18.19 -22.42
C PRO A 130 -21.47 17.04 -21.81
N VAL A 131 -22.50 17.38 -21.03
CA VAL A 131 -23.36 16.42 -20.33
C VAL A 131 -24.77 16.39 -20.91
N GLU A 132 -25.25 15.20 -21.24
CA GLU A 132 -26.65 14.87 -21.47
C GLU A 132 -27.16 13.95 -20.36
N ILE A 133 -28.38 14.18 -19.86
CA ILE A 133 -28.96 13.36 -18.78
C ILE A 133 -30.22 12.68 -19.30
N LEU A 134 -30.23 11.36 -19.24
CA LEU A 134 -31.38 10.51 -19.52
C LEU A 134 -32.06 10.16 -18.19
N ALA A 135 -33.26 10.71 -17.99
CA ALA A 135 -34.05 10.58 -16.76
C ALA A 135 -34.83 9.25 -16.68
N CYS A 136 -34.17 8.13 -16.99
CA CYS A 136 -34.79 6.81 -17.08
C CYS A 136 -33.89 5.72 -16.48
N GLY A 137 -34.44 4.53 -16.29
CA GLY A 137 -33.64 3.34 -15.99
C GLY A 137 -32.87 2.85 -17.22
N ILE A 138 -31.87 1.99 -17.01
CA ILE A 138 -31.14 1.35 -18.11
C ILE A 138 -32.06 0.41 -18.91
N GLU A 139 -33.07 -0.18 -18.24
CA GLU A 139 -34.05 -1.09 -18.84
C GLU A 139 -34.96 -0.45 -19.89
N GLU A 140 -34.99 0.88 -19.94
CA GLU A 140 -35.78 1.71 -20.85
C GLU A 140 -34.98 2.20 -22.07
N LEU A 141 -33.67 1.95 -22.11
CA LEU A 141 -32.84 2.36 -23.24
C LEU A 141 -32.99 1.41 -24.42
N ASP A 142 -33.01 2.00 -25.62
CA ASP A 142 -33.07 1.29 -26.89
C ASP A 142 -31.73 1.39 -27.61
N ALA A 143 -31.07 0.24 -27.78
CA ALA A 143 -29.78 0.11 -28.45
C ALA A 143 -29.80 0.43 -29.95
N SER A 144 -30.98 0.49 -30.57
CA SER A 144 -31.13 0.82 -32.00
C SER A 144 -30.97 2.31 -32.30
N VAL A 145 -31.10 3.18 -31.29
CA VAL A 145 -31.06 4.64 -31.42
C VAL A 145 -29.87 5.29 -30.73
N LEU A 146 -29.14 4.55 -29.90
CA LEU A 146 -27.99 5.05 -29.15
C LEU A 146 -26.82 4.07 -29.25
N GLN A 147 -25.66 4.59 -29.65
CA GLN A 147 -24.40 3.83 -29.78
C GLN A 147 -23.27 4.66 -29.17
N VAL A 148 -22.46 4.05 -28.29
CA VAL A 148 -21.43 4.74 -27.50
C VAL A 148 -20.09 4.00 -27.53
N ASP A 149 -19.01 4.75 -27.28
CA ASP A 149 -17.63 4.24 -27.31
C ASP A 149 -17.25 3.58 -25.97
N THR A 150 -17.67 4.20 -24.86
CA THR A 150 -17.36 3.74 -23.51
C THR A 150 -18.64 3.63 -22.71
N ILE A 151 -18.84 2.51 -22.02
CA ILE A 151 -19.85 2.38 -20.95
C ILE A 151 -19.13 2.28 -19.61
N VAL A 152 -19.55 3.07 -18.63
CA VAL A 152 -19.10 2.99 -17.24
C VAL A 152 -20.24 2.49 -16.37
N CYS A 153 -19.95 1.53 -15.49
CA CYS A 153 -20.91 0.99 -14.55
C CYS A 153 -20.24 0.79 -13.18
N VAL A 154 -20.63 1.60 -12.19
CA VAL A 154 -19.99 1.62 -10.87
C VAL A 154 -21.04 1.43 -9.78
N LEU A 155 -21.08 0.24 -9.19
CA LEU A 155 -21.98 -0.15 -8.09
C LEU A 155 -23.47 0.03 -8.44
N THR A 156 -23.84 -0.21 -9.70
CA THR A 156 -25.19 0.06 -10.21
C THR A 156 -25.99 -1.21 -10.48
N LEU A 157 -25.34 -2.28 -10.98
CA LEU A 157 -26.06 -3.50 -11.38
C LEU A 157 -26.75 -4.22 -10.20
N CYS A 158 -26.48 -3.81 -8.99
CA CYS A 158 -27.12 -4.33 -7.80
C CYS A 158 -28.56 -3.84 -7.56
N SER A 159 -28.90 -2.64 -8.03
CA SER A 159 -30.19 -2.00 -7.79
C SER A 159 -31.19 -2.18 -8.94
N VAL A 160 -30.70 -2.61 -10.11
CA VAL A 160 -31.55 -2.89 -11.27
C VAL A 160 -32.41 -4.15 -11.07
N HIS A 161 -33.59 -4.15 -11.69
CA HIS A 161 -34.58 -5.21 -11.45
C HIS A 161 -34.18 -6.51 -12.15
N ASP A 162 -33.77 -6.38 -13.41
CA ASP A 162 -33.37 -7.50 -14.28
C ASP A 162 -31.94 -7.28 -14.79
N VAL A 163 -30.97 -7.80 -14.04
CA VAL A 163 -29.54 -7.64 -14.34
C VAL A 163 -29.17 -8.28 -15.68
N GLU A 164 -29.79 -9.40 -16.05
CA GLU A 164 -29.47 -10.11 -17.29
C GLU A 164 -29.95 -9.33 -18.52
N LYS A 165 -31.18 -8.80 -18.45
CA LYS A 165 -31.68 -7.85 -19.46
C LYS A 165 -30.81 -6.60 -19.54
N CYS A 166 -30.41 -6.02 -18.40
CA CYS A 166 -29.54 -4.84 -18.36
C CYS A 166 -28.21 -5.11 -19.07
N VAL A 167 -27.52 -6.19 -18.70
CA VAL A 167 -26.24 -6.59 -19.29
C VAL A 167 -26.37 -6.78 -20.82
N SER A 168 -27.51 -7.32 -21.29
CA SER A 168 -27.79 -7.46 -22.72
C SER A 168 -27.97 -6.11 -23.43
N ILE A 169 -28.67 -5.16 -22.79
CA ILE A 169 -28.83 -3.78 -23.30
C ILE A 169 -27.47 -3.08 -23.36
N LEU A 170 -26.65 -3.19 -22.30
CA LEU A 170 -25.30 -2.61 -22.27
C LEU A 170 -24.43 -3.12 -23.44
N TYR A 171 -24.53 -4.41 -23.76
CA TYR A 171 -23.78 -4.97 -24.90
C TYR A 171 -24.25 -4.37 -26.23
N GLY A 172 -25.56 -4.20 -26.42
CA GLY A 172 -26.12 -3.61 -27.63
C GLY A 172 -25.81 -2.12 -27.82
N LEU A 173 -25.58 -1.38 -26.73
CA LEU A 173 -25.28 0.05 -26.75
C LEU A 173 -23.82 0.38 -27.15
N LEU A 174 -22.89 -0.57 -27.02
CA LEU A 174 -21.52 -0.38 -27.49
C LEU A 174 -21.48 -0.45 -29.01
N LYS A 175 -20.68 0.43 -29.63
CA LYS A 175 -20.42 0.36 -31.07
C LYS A 175 -19.91 -1.03 -31.45
N PRO A 176 -20.32 -1.57 -32.61
CA PRO A 176 -19.87 -2.88 -33.10
C PRO A 176 -18.44 -2.81 -33.69
N ASP A 177 -17.53 -2.16 -32.97
CA ASP A 177 -16.11 -2.11 -33.27
C ASP A 177 -15.31 -2.90 -32.22
N GLN A 178 -14.00 -3.09 -32.47
CA GLN A 178 -13.14 -3.83 -31.52
C GLN A 178 -12.50 -2.94 -30.46
N GLU A 179 -12.84 -1.65 -30.45
CA GLU A 179 -12.20 -0.61 -29.62
C GLU A 179 -13.10 -0.16 -28.46
N SER A 180 -14.42 -0.25 -28.60
CA SER A 180 -15.39 0.14 -27.58
C SER A 180 -15.29 -0.72 -26.32
N VAL A 181 -15.46 -0.09 -25.16
CA VAL A 181 -15.17 -0.72 -23.86
C VAL A 181 -16.30 -0.59 -22.85
N LEU A 182 -16.50 -1.67 -22.08
CA LEU A 182 -17.28 -1.66 -20.84
C LEU A 182 -16.32 -1.64 -19.64
N LEU A 183 -16.44 -0.61 -18.80
CA LEU A 183 -15.66 -0.41 -17.59
C LEU A 183 -16.57 -0.60 -16.36
N ALA A 184 -16.40 -1.70 -15.64
CA ALA A 184 -17.27 -2.07 -14.53
C ALA A 184 -16.53 -2.20 -13.19
N TYR A 185 -17.06 -1.57 -12.14
CA TYR A 185 -16.68 -1.76 -10.74
C TYR A 185 -17.93 -2.07 -9.91
N GLU A 186 -18.15 -3.34 -9.63
CA GLU A 186 -19.38 -3.83 -9.01
C GLU A 186 -19.10 -4.60 -7.73
N HIS A 187 -20.04 -4.57 -6.79
CA HIS A 187 -20.07 -5.57 -5.75
C HIS A 187 -20.68 -6.86 -6.30
N VAL A 188 -20.17 -7.99 -5.84
CA VAL A 188 -20.52 -9.30 -6.41
C VAL A 188 -20.94 -10.26 -5.31
N LYS A 189 -21.78 -11.23 -5.67
CA LYS A 189 -22.04 -12.40 -4.85
C LYS A 189 -20.72 -13.04 -4.41
N SER A 190 -20.58 -13.28 -3.11
CA SER A 190 -19.37 -13.93 -2.58
C SER A 190 -19.25 -15.37 -3.08
N LYS A 191 -18.01 -15.87 -3.17
CA LYS A 191 -17.73 -17.30 -3.42
C LYS A 191 -17.79 -18.14 -2.12
N ASP A 192 -17.72 -17.48 -0.96
CA ASP A 192 -17.80 -18.14 0.34
C ASP A 192 -19.26 -18.40 0.74
N ALA A 193 -19.59 -19.66 1.06
CA ALA A 193 -20.96 -20.07 1.36
C ALA A 193 -21.54 -19.37 2.61
N THR A 194 -20.68 -19.03 3.58
CA THR A 194 -21.09 -18.34 4.81
C THR A 194 -21.41 -16.88 4.51
N ALA A 195 -20.56 -16.20 3.74
CA ALA A 195 -20.80 -14.84 3.28
C ALA A 195 -22.04 -14.74 2.40
N VAL A 196 -22.29 -15.70 1.50
CA VAL A 196 -23.52 -15.75 0.68
C VAL A 196 -24.77 -15.86 1.57
N TRP A 197 -24.71 -16.66 2.63
CA TRP A 197 -25.82 -16.74 3.59
C TRP A 197 -26.11 -15.38 4.22
N TRP A 198 -25.07 -14.66 4.67
CA TRP A 198 -25.22 -13.32 5.24
C TRP A 198 -25.70 -12.28 4.21
N GLN A 199 -25.22 -12.33 2.96
CA GLN A 199 -25.71 -11.46 1.88
C GLN A 199 -27.22 -11.65 1.68
N LYS A 200 -27.68 -12.91 1.63
CA LYS A 200 -29.11 -13.22 1.52
C LYS A 200 -29.93 -12.81 2.74
N PHE A 201 -29.36 -12.98 3.93
CA PHE A 201 -30.00 -12.61 5.18
C PHE A 201 -30.27 -11.10 5.26
N TRP A 202 -29.30 -10.27 4.86
CA TRP A 202 -29.42 -8.81 4.94
C TRP A 202 -30.22 -8.18 3.80
N ASN A 203 -30.31 -8.84 2.64
CA ASN A 203 -30.98 -8.32 1.43
C ASN A 203 -32.36 -7.69 1.65
N PRO A 204 -33.33 -8.32 2.37
CA PRO A 204 -34.66 -7.74 2.53
C PRO A 204 -34.64 -6.37 3.24
N ILE A 205 -33.74 -6.20 4.20
CA ILE A 205 -33.60 -4.95 4.96
C ILE A 205 -32.80 -3.94 4.16
N TRP A 206 -31.72 -4.40 3.52
CA TRP A 206 -30.83 -3.57 2.71
C TRP A 206 -31.54 -2.95 1.50
N GLY A 207 -32.28 -3.75 0.74
CA GLY A 207 -32.97 -3.28 -0.47
C GLY A 207 -34.06 -2.24 -0.21
N VAL A 208 -34.65 -2.23 0.99
CA VAL A 208 -35.61 -1.18 1.39
C VAL A 208 -34.90 0.16 1.59
N LEU A 209 -33.72 0.16 2.23
CA LEU A 209 -32.98 1.38 2.54
C LEU A 209 -32.20 1.94 1.34
N PHE A 210 -31.72 1.06 0.45
CA PHE A 210 -30.82 1.40 -0.65
C PHE A 210 -31.44 1.18 -2.04
N ASP A 211 -32.69 1.62 -2.22
CA ASP A 211 -33.37 1.66 -3.53
C ASP A 211 -33.24 0.36 -4.35
N ASN A 212 -33.67 -0.76 -3.75
CA ASN A 212 -33.65 -2.10 -4.35
C ASN A 212 -32.25 -2.71 -4.58
N CYS A 213 -31.19 -2.15 -3.99
CA CYS A 213 -29.86 -2.76 -3.99
C CYS A 213 -29.89 -4.19 -3.39
N ARG A 214 -29.33 -5.16 -4.11
CA ARG A 214 -29.22 -6.58 -3.69
C ARG A 214 -27.76 -7.02 -3.59
N LEU A 215 -27.35 -7.46 -2.41
CA LEU A 215 -25.97 -7.82 -2.06
C LEU A 215 -25.48 -9.13 -2.70
N ASP A 216 -26.39 -10.03 -3.10
CA ASP A 216 -26.07 -11.37 -3.60
C ASP A 216 -26.15 -11.49 -5.13
N VAL A 217 -26.16 -10.36 -5.85
CA VAL A 217 -26.21 -10.33 -7.31
C VAL A 217 -24.90 -10.87 -7.90
N ALA A 218 -25.01 -11.87 -8.78
CA ALA A 218 -23.89 -12.47 -9.49
C ALA A 218 -23.54 -11.68 -10.78
N SER A 219 -23.41 -10.36 -10.65
CA SER A 219 -23.19 -9.42 -11.78
C SER A 219 -21.97 -9.79 -12.62
N LEU A 220 -20.87 -10.19 -11.98
CA LEU A 220 -19.65 -10.61 -12.66
C LEU A 220 -19.85 -11.85 -13.55
N ASP A 221 -20.61 -12.84 -13.11
CA ASP A 221 -20.84 -14.07 -13.88
C ASP A 221 -21.77 -13.85 -15.07
N LEU A 222 -22.70 -12.90 -14.95
CA LEU A 222 -23.57 -12.47 -16.04
C LEU A 222 -22.78 -11.67 -17.08
N MET A 223 -22.00 -10.69 -16.64
CA MET A 223 -21.12 -9.89 -17.51
C MET A 223 -20.11 -10.77 -18.26
N LYS A 224 -19.50 -11.76 -17.58
CA LYS A 224 -18.58 -12.74 -18.20
C LYS A 224 -19.20 -13.56 -19.33
N ARG A 225 -20.49 -13.85 -19.25
CA ARG A 225 -21.21 -14.64 -20.26
C ARG A 225 -21.65 -13.79 -21.45
N ALA A 226 -21.98 -12.52 -21.22
CA ALA A 226 -22.56 -11.65 -22.24
C ALA A 226 -21.54 -10.94 -23.13
N PHE A 227 -20.31 -10.70 -22.66
CA PHE A 227 -19.29 -9.94 -23.40
C PHE A 227 -18.05 -10.79 -23.74
N PRO A 228 -17.42 -10.58 -24.91
CA PRO A 228 -16.09 -11.10 -25.18
C PRO A 228 -15.04 -10.27 -24.40
N TRP A 229 -14.53 -10.81 -23.29
CA TRP A 229 -13.55 -10.11 -22.46
C TRP A 229 -12.12 -10.31 -22.96
N LYS A 230 -11.43 -9.23 -23.31
CA LYS A 230 -9.97 -9.22 -23.37
C LYS A 230 -9.42 -9.10 -21.94
N GLN A 231 -8.49 -9.96 -21.57
CA GLN A 231 -7.84 -9.88 -20.26
C GLN A 231 -6.91 -8.66 -20.24
N ALA A 232 -7.40 -7.54 -19.74
CA ALA A 232 -6.60 -6.35 -19.49
C ALA A 232 -6.14 -6.35 -18.03
N THR A 233 -4.84 -6.16 -17.80
CA THR A 233 -4.36 -5.86 -16.44
C THR A 233 -4.60 -4.37 -16.20
N VAL A 234 -5.68 -4.04 -15.50
CA VAL A 234 -5.78 -2.72 -14.87
C VAL A 234 -4.65 -2.65 -13.85
N ALA A 235 -3.64 -1.84 -14.13
CA ALA A 235 -2.56 -1.54 -13.22
C ALA A 235 -3.13 -0.75 -12.04
N VAL A 236 -3.80 -1.44 -11.12
CA VAL A 236 -4.06 -0.88 -9.81
C VAL A 236 -2.68 -0.64 -9.22
N ARG A 237 -2.22 0.61 -9.22
CA ARG A 237 -1.09 1.10 -8.40
C ARG A 237 -1.49 0.95 -6.93
N ARG A 238 -1.71 -0.28 -6.47
CA ARG A 238 -1.80 -0.60 -5.05
C ARG A 238 -0.37 -0.65 -4.56
N SER A 239 0.12 0.55 -4.22
CA SER A 239 1.16 0.78 -3.24
C SER A 239 0.89 -0.07 -1.99
N PHE A 240 1.88 -0.23 -1.12
CA PHE A 240 1.67 -0.91 0.15
C PHE A 240 0.46 -0.25 0.82
N ALA A 241 -0.52 -1.05 1.26
CA ALA A 241 -1.88 -0.63 1.65
C ALA A 241 -2.01 0.89 1.88
N SER A 242 -2.47 1.64 0.87
CA SER A 242 -2.54 3.11 0.95
C SER A 242 -3.65 3.51 1.92
N MET A 243 -3.29 4.19 3.01
CA MET A 243 -4.23 5.08 3.68
C MET A 243 -4.47 6.31 2.78
N PRO A 244 -5.67 6.92 2.80
CA PRO A 244 -5.93 8.17 2.07
C PRO A 244 -4.97 9.27 2.54
N ASN A 245 -4.52 10.12 1.62
CA ASN A 245 -3.67 11.26 1.95
C ASN A 245 -4.40 12.19 2.91
N LYS A 246 -3.95 12.21 4.17
CA LYS A 246 -4.50 13.08 5.20
C LYS A 246 -3.99 14.51 5.01
N ASN A 247 -4.85 15.50 5.29
CA ASN A 247 -4.45 16.91 5.36
C ASN A 247 -3.49 17.23 6.53
N ALA A 248 -3.23 16.24 7.40
CA ALA A 248 -2.26 16.32 8.48
C ALA A 248 -1.47 15.00 8.56
N LEU A 249 -0.16 15.11 8.78
CA LEU A 249 0.76 13.99 8.90
C LEU A 249 1.52 14.10 10.22
N THR A 250 1.48 13.06 11.05
CA THR A 250 2.19 13.03 12.33
C THR A 250 3.24 11.93 12.34
N ILE A 251 4.52 12.31 12.45
CA ILE A 251 5.66 11.38 12.40
C ILE A 251 6.40 11.38 13.74
N GLY A 252 6.60 10.19 14.31
CA GLY A 252 7.46 10.00 15.47
C GLY A 252 8.94 10.08 15.09
N LEU A 253 9.74 10.87 15.78
CA LEU A 253 11.19 10.95 15.59
C LEU A 253 11.88 10.28 16.78
N ILE A 254 12.62 9.21 16.51
CA ILE A 254 13.37 8.44 17.51
C ILE A 254 14.87 8.44 17.10
N PRO A 255 15.63 9.52 17.38
CA PRO A 255 17.05 9.60 17.00
C PRO A 255 17.91 8.52 17.69
N ALA A 256 17.55 8.17 18.92
CA ALA A 256 18.27 7.26 19.80
C ALA A 256 19.72 7.69 20.09
N ASP A 257 20.72 6.93 19.64
CA ASP A 257 22.12 7.08 20.03
C ASP A 257 23.01 7.58 18.87
N GLY A 258 24.14 8.21 19.23
CA GLY A 258 25.19 8.60 18.30
C GLY A 258 24.72 9.45 17.11
N ILE A 259 25.15 9.10 15.90
CA ILE A 259 24.84 9.85 14.66
C ILE A 259 23.34 9.90 14.33
N GLY A 260 22.51 9.05 14.94
CA GLY A 260 21.05 9.15 14.82
C GLY A 260 20.53 10.55 15.17
N ARG A 261 21.22 11.27 16.08
CA ARG A 261 20.92 12.66 16.46
C ARG A 261 21.30 13.71 15.42
N GLU A 262 22.08 13.34 14.40
CA GLU A 262 22.47 14.20 13.29
C GLU A 262 21.62 13.91 12.04
N VAL A 263 21.41 12.63 11.73
CA VAL A 263 20.78 12.21 10.47
C VAL A 263 19.25 12.23 10.52
N ILE A 264 18.62 12.03 11.69
CA ILE A 264 17.15 12.13 11.82
C ILE A 264 16.66 13.58 11.65
N PRO A 265 17.30 14.60 12.25
CA PRO A 265 16.97 16.00 11.96
C PRO A 265 17.21 16.38 10.49
N ALA A 266 18.23 15.82 9.84
CA ALA A 266 18.43 16.01 8.41
C ALA A 266 17.24 15.47 7.60
N ALA A 267 16.81 14.24 7.86
CA ALA A 267 15.66 13.64 7.20
C ALA A 267 14.35 14.40 7.46
N SER A 268 14.12 14.89 8.69
CA SER A 268 12.91 15.66 9.01
C SER A 268 12.80 16.97 8.23
N ARG A 269 13.93 17.69 8.02
CA ARG A 269 13.96 18.89 7.17
C ARG A 269 13.59 18.58 5.71
N VAL A 270 14.05 17.44 5.20
CA VAL A 270 13.73 17.02 3.81
C VAL A 270 12.27 16.60 3.68
N ILE A 271 11.70 15.91 4.69
CA ILE A 271 10.26 15.61 4.74
C ILE A 271 9.44 16.91 4.71
N GLU A 272 9.80 17.88 5.55
CA GLU A 272 9.11 19.17 5.63
C GLU A 272 9.14 19.92 4.30
N ALA A 273 10.28 19.91 3.61
CA ALA A 273 10.44 20.61 2.33
C ALA A 273 9.74 19.92 1.15
N VAL A 274 9.64 18.59 1.14
CA VAL A 274 9.06 17.88 0.01
C VAL A 274 7.53 17.89 0.02
N LEU A 275 6.93 17.90 1.22
CA LEU A 275 5.49 17.86 1.38
C LEU A 275 4.83 19.18 0.91
N PRO A 276 3.64 19.14 0.30
CA PRO A 276 2.90 20.34 -0.05
C PRO A 276 2.61 21.21 1.18
N SER A 277 2.66 22.54 1.03
CA SER A 277 2.40 23.49 2.12
C SER A 277 0.99 23.41 2.72
N SER A 278 0.05 22.75 2.04
CA SER A 278 -1.30 22.46 2.54
C SER A 278 -1.35 21.33 3.56
N VAL A 279 -0.29 20.53 3.68
CA VAL A 279 -0.21 19.41 4.62
C VAL A 279 0.30 19.90 5.97
N LYS A 280 -0.50 19.71 7.02
CA LYS A 280 -0.06 20.02 8.38
C LYS A 280 0.86 18.91 8.89
N LEU A 281 2.17 19.13 8.84
CA LEU A 281 3.16 18.21 9.37
C LEU A 281 3.40 18.44 10.87
N ASN A 282 3.40 17.37 11.66
CA ASN A 282 3.73 17.40 13.08
C ASN A 282 4.80 16.33 13.39
N PHE A 283 5.87 16.74 14.08
CA PHE A 283 6.88 15.82 14.58
C PHE A 283 6.71 15.59 16.06
N VAL A 284 6.67 14.32 16.47
CA VAL A 284 6.62 13.92 17.87
C VAL A 284 7.96 13.33 18.25
N HIS A 285 8.70 14.01 19.12
CA HIS A 285 10.00 13.54 19.60
C HIS A 285 9.80 12.43 20.64
N LEU A 286 10.47 11.30 20.42
CA LEU A 286 10.34 10.11 21.23
C LEU A 286 11.72 9.58 21.63
N ASP A 287 11.82 9.10 22.86
CA ASP A 287 13.07 8.60 23.42
C ASP A 287 13.19 7.08 23.26
N ALA A 288 14.38 6.62 22.92
CA ALA A 288 14.82 5.23 23.00
C ALA A 288 16.35 5.19 22.93
N GLY A 289 16.97 4.07 23.27
CA GLY A 289 18.40 3.86 23.03
C GLY A 289 19.18 3.30 24.21
N PHE A 290 20.44 2.98 23.98
CA PHE A 290 21.35 2.52 25.02
C PHE A 290 21.82 3.68 25.91
N GLU A 291 22.04 4.87 25.35
CA GLU A 291 22.40 6.04 26.16
C GLU A 291 21.27 6.44 27.11
N LEU A 292 20.01 6.27 26.68
CA LEU A 292 18.85 6.45 27.54
C LEU A 292 18.84 5.42 28.67
N PHE A 293 19.05 4.14 28.33
CA PHE A 293 19.15 3.07 29.31
C PHE A 293 20.23 3.35 30.37
N GLN A 294 21.40 3.85 29.98
CA GLN A 294 22.47 4.21 30.91
C GLN A 294 22.07 5.30 31.91
N LYS A 295 21.15 6.20 31.51
CA LYS A 295 20.68 7.31 32.36
C LYS A 295 19.50 6.93 33.24
N THR A 296 18.59 6.09 32.74
CA THR A 296 17.28 5.87 33.35
C THR A 296 17.00 4.42 33.77
N GLY A 297 17.85 3.48 33.34
CA GLY A 297 17.59 2.04 33.44
C GLY A 297 16.57 1.52 32.42
N VAL A 298 16.06 2.36 31.51
CA VAL A 298 15.02 2.00 30.54
C VAL A 298 15.45 2.34 29.11
N ALA A 299 15.62 1.31 28.26
CA ALA A 299 16.05 1.49 26.87
C ALA A 299 14.92 1.89 25.93
N LEU A 300 13.69 1.46 26.23
CA LEU A 300 12.48 1.76 25.47
C LEU A 300 11.37 2.16 26.45
N PRO A 301 11.13 3.46 26.65
CA PRO A 301 10.03 3.96 27.47
C PRO A 301 8.68 3.48 26.95
N GLU A 302 7.76 3.17 27.87
CA GLU A 302 6.40 2.76 27.49
C GLU A 302 5.63 3.92 26.82
N ALA A 303 5.98 5.18 27.11
CA ALA A 303 5.43 6.34 26.41
C ALA A 303 5.74 6.32 24.91
N THR A 304 6.96 5.91 24.51
CA THR A 304 7.35 5.75 23.11
C THR A 304 6.56 4.64 22.43
N VAL A 305 6.39 3.51 23.11
CA VAL A 305 5.56 2.41 22.61
C VAL A 305 4.11 2.83 22.42
N LYS A 306 3.54 3.51 23.43
CA LYS A 306 2.16 3.97 23.43
C LYS A 306 1.88 4.92 22.27
N ALA A 307 2.76 5.91 22.05
CA ALA A 307 2.61 6.84 20.94
C ALA A 307 2.57 6.12 19.58
N CYS A 308 3.39 5.07 19.40
CA CYS A 308 3.35 4.28 18.16
C CYS A 308 2.13 3.36 18.03
N LEU A 309 1.39 3.06 19.11
CA LEU A 309 0.27 2.12 19.11
C LEU A 309 -1.12 2.78 19.21
N ASP A 310 -1.22 3.97 19.79
CA ASP A 310 -2.51 4.61 20.09
C ASP A 310 -3.16 5.32 18.91
N GLY A 311 -2.53 5.27 17.72
CA GLY A 311 -3.01 5.88 16.49
C GLY A 311 -2.71 7.37 16.38
N SER A 312 -1.94 7.96 17.31
CA SER A 312 -1.50 9.35 17.23
C SER A 312 -0.42 9.59 16.18
N LEU A 313 0.32 8.56 15.79
CA LEU A 313 1.36 8.62 14.77
C LEU A 313 0.92 7.86 13.52
N ASP A 314 1.24 8.41 12.34
CA ASP A 314 1.05 7.74 11.06
C ASP A 314 2.23 6.80 10.76
N GLY A 315 3.42 7.13 11.26
CA GLY A 315 4.63 6.32 11.17
C GLY A 315 5.77 6.93 12.00
N ALA A 316 6.96 6.34 11.94
CA ALA A 316 8.11 6.86 12.67
C ALA A 316 9.42 6.77 11.89
N MET A 317 10.39 7.59 12.31
CA MET A 317 11.78 7.53 11.88
C MET A 317 12.63 7.08 13.08
N PHE A 318 13.44 6.05 12.91
CA PHE A 318 14.39 5.57 13.91
C PHE A 318 15.82 5.81 13.42
N GLY A 319 16.67 6.36 14.28
CA GLY A 319 18.08 6.62 13.99
C GLY A 319 18.91 5.35 14.12
N SER A 320 19.54 5.16 15.29
CA SER A 320 20.41 4.01 15.53
C SER A 320 20.60 3.75 17.02
N VAL A 321 20.86 2.49 17.41
CA VAL A 321 21.12 2.13 18.80
C VAL A 321 22.55 1.60 18.99
N SER A 322 23.24 2.09 20.02
CA SER A 322 24.58 1.64 20.44
C SER A 322 24.47 0.35 21.26
N SER A 323 24.07 -0.77 20.63
CA SER A 323 23.88 -2.03 21.36
C SER A 323 25.18 -2.51 22.04
N PRO A 324 25.14 -2.90 23.34
CA PRO A 324 26.31 -3.38 24.05
C PRO A 324 26.79 -4.73 23.50
N SER A 325 28.11 -4.94 23.52
CA SER A 325 28.77 -6.18 23.05
C SER A 325 28.68 -7.35 24.03
N HIS A 326 28.14 -7.11 25.23
CA HIS A 326 27.95 -8.10 26.28
C HIS A 326 26.53 -7.99 26.85
N LYS A 327 26.07 -9.05 27.51
CA LYS A 327 24.77 -9.02 28.20
C LYS A 327 24.83 -8.00 29.33
N VAL A 328 23.98 -6.98 29.24
CA VAL A 328 23.76 -5.99 30.30
C VAL A 328 22.43 -6.32 30.97
N GLU A 329 22.44 -6.50 32.29
CA GLU A 329 21.23 -6.80 33.05
C GLU A 329 20.20 -5.68 32.90
N GLY A 330 18.93 -6.03 32.68
CA GLY A 330 17.84 -5.07 32.43
C GLY A 330 17.79 -4.48 31.01
N TYR A 331 18.83 -4.61 30.19
CA TYR A 331 18.83 -4.10 28.82
C TYR A 331 18.22 -5.09 27.82
N SER A 332 17.35 -4.58 26.97
CA SER A 332 16.95 -5.24 25.72
C SER A 332 16.95 -4.22 24.58
N SER A 333 17.25 -4.66 23.37
CA SER A 333 17.35 -3.75 22.21
C SER A 333 15.99 -3.08 21.95
N PRO A 334 15.92 -1.74 21.96
CA PRO A 334 14.67 -1.00 21.83
C PRO A 334 14.05 -1.19 20.44
N ILE A 335 14.85 -1.21 19.37
CA ILE A 335 14.32 -1.41 18.01
C ILE A 335 13.77 -2.83 17.81
N VAL A 336 14.41 -3.85 18.39
CA VAL A 336 13.88 -5.23 18.36
C VAL A 336 12.57 -5.32 19.14
N ALA A 337 12.46 -4.64 20.28
CA ALA A 337 11.23 -4.58 21.05
C ALA A 337 10.12 -3.83 20.31
N LEU A 338 10.41 -2.69 19.67
CA LEU A 338 9.46 -1.94 18.85
C LEU A 338 8.93 -2.78 17.69
N ARG A 339 9.82 -3.43 16.92
CA ARG A 339 9.43 -4.31 15.80
C ARG A 339 8.44 -5.40 16.24
N LYS A 340 8.66 -5.99 17.41
CA LYS A 340 7.75 -7.01 17.97
C LYS A 340 6.42 -6.41 18.44
N LYS A 341 6.46 -5.32 19.21
CA LYS A 341 5.25 -4.67 19.76
C LYS A 341 4.35 -4.08 18.66
N LEU A 342 4.95 -3.64 17.56
CA LEU A 342 4.26 -3.04 16.41
C LEU A 342 4.01 -4.03 15.26
N ASP A 343 4.38 -5.31 15.43
CA ASP A 343 4.28 -6.36 14.39
C ASP A 343 4.90 -5.93 13.03
N LEU A 344 6.08 -5.29 13.08
CA LEU A 344 6.85 -4.88 11.90
C LEU A 344 7.66 -6.06 11.38
N TYR A 345 6.96 -7.01 10.78
CA TYR A 345 7.49 -8.34 10.44
C TYR A 345 8.48 -8.36 9.28
N ALA A 346 8.53 -7.30 8.46
CA ALA A 346 9.44 -7.20 7.34
C ALA A 346 10.44 -6.08 7.53
N ASN A 347 11.71 -6.35 7.24
CA ASN A 347 12.71 -5.32 7.01
C ASN A 347 13.02 -5.28 5.52
N VAL A 348 12.72 -4.16 4.87
CA VAL A 348 12.89 -3.97 3.43
C VAL A 348 14.10 -3.06 3.21
N ARG A 349 15.07 -3.54 2.41
CA ARG A 349 16.35 -2.86 2.15
C ARG A 349 16.61 -2.78 0.65
N PRO A 350 16.26 -1.66 -0.02
CA PRO A 350 16.67 -1.41 -1.39
C PRO A 350 18.18 -1.16 -1.46
N VAL A 351 18.83 -1.78 -2.43
CA VAL A 351 20.25 -1.60 -2.74
C VAL A 351 20.33 -1.18 -4.20
N VAL A 352 20.53 0.12 -4.40
CA VAL A 352 20.45 0.75 -5.72
C VAL A 352 21.68 1.63 -5.93
N THR A 353 22.38 1.41 -7.04
CA THR A 353 23.40 2.35 -7.53
C THR A 353 22.71 3.55 -8.19
N PRO A 354 23.11 4.79 -7.89
CA PRO A 354 22.58 5.97 -8.58
C PRO A 354 22.73 5.85 -10.10
N VAL A 355 21.73 6.34 -10.85
CA VAL A 355 21.79 6.39 -12.31
C VAL A 355 22.95 7.29 -12.74
N GLY A 356 23.89 6.76 -13.53
CA GLY A 356 25.09 7.48 -13.96
C GLY A 356 26.34 7.25 -13.08
N ALA A 357 26.23 6.50 -11.98
CA ALA A 357 27.39 6.08 -11.21
C ALA A 357 28.30 5.12 -12.01
N SER A 358 29.61 5.21 -11.81
CA SER A 358 30.58 4.29 -12.42
C SER A 358 30.46 2.88 -11.83
N GLY A 359 30.38 1.85 -12.67
CA GLY A 359 30.36 0.45 -12.24
C GLY A 359 29.20 -0.36 -12.83
N LYS A 360 28.98 -1.57 -12.31
CA LYS A 360 27.81 -2.37 -12.69
C LYS A 360 26.59 -1.78 -12.00
N ALA A 361 25.54 -1.49 -12.77
CA ALA A 361 24.26 -1.07 -12.21
C ALA A 361 23.70 -2.17 -11.29
N ILE A 362 23.31 -1.78 -10.08
CA ILE A 362 22.65 -2.65 -9.11
C ILE A 362 21.31 -2.01 -8.80
N ASP A 363 20.27 -2.82 -8.91
CA ASP A 363 18.91 -2.47 -8.49
C ASP A 363 18.27 -3.74 -7.95
N MET A 364 18.43 -3.95 -6.64
CA MET A 364 17.82 -5.07 -5.94
C MET A 364 17.13 -4.63 -4.65
N VAL A 365 16.21 -5.45 -4.15
CA VAL A 365 15.57 -5.26 -2.84
C VAL A 365 15.69 -6.52 -2.02
N ILE A 366 16.21 -6.39 -0.81
CA ILE A 366 16.28 -7.48 0.16
C ILE A 366 15.10 -7.35 1.12
N VAL A 367 14.32 -8.42 1.22
CA VAL A 367 13.10 -8.51 2.03
C VAL A 367 13.36 -9.55 3.12
N ARG A 368 13.72 -9.05 4.30
CA ARG A 368 14.14 -9.85 5.45
C ARG A 368 12.96 -10.08 6.40
N GLU A 369 12.70 -11.34 6.73
CA GLU A 369 11.82 -11.72 7.84
C GLU A 369 12.42 -11.21 9.16
N ASN A 370 11.66 -10.47 9.98
CA ASN A 370 12.23 -9.66 11.06
C ASN A 370 11.70 -10.02 12.46
N THR A 371 11.02 -11.17 12.62
CA THR A 371 10.36 -11.56 13.87
C THR A 371 10.94 -12.80 14.55
N GLU A 372 11.52 -13.74 13.79
CA GLU A 372 11.96 -15.05 14.31
C GLU A 372 13.40 -15.43 13.91
N CYS A 373 13.67 -16.69 13.53
CA CYS A 373 15.01 -17.28 13.39
C CYS A 373 15.76 -17.29 14.74
N LEU A 374 17.08 -17.14 14.72
CA LEU A 374 17.91 -17.03 15.93
C LEU A 374 17.64 -15.74 16.74
N TYR A 375 16.91 -14.78 16.16
CA TYR A 375 16.60 -13.49 16.80
C TYR A 375 15.49 -13.58 17.85
N ILE A 376 14.95 -14.79 18.08
CA ILE A 376 14.13 -15.06 19.27
C ILE A 376 14.93 -15.02 20.57
N LYS A 377 16.28 -15.08 20.50
CA LYS A 377 17.21 -14.98 21.66
C LYS A 377 16.93 -16.02 22.76
N SER A 378 16.59 -17.24 22.35
CA SER A 378 16.44 -18.38 23.25
C SER A 378 17.77 -19.11 23.32
N GLU A 379 18.57 -18.74 24.31
CA GLU A 379 19.95 -19.22 24.49
C GLU A 379 20.18 -19.71 25.93
N LYS A 380 20.95 -20.80 26.08
CA LYS A 380 21.35 -21.34 27.39
C LYS A 380 22.79 -21.84 27.36
N ILE A 381 23.46 -21.82 28.51
CA ILE A 381 24.79 -22.42 28.70
C ILE A 381 24.65 -23.53 29.74
N GLU A 382 25.12 -24.72 29.39
CA GLU A 382 25.24 -25.87 30.28
C GLU A 382 26.72 -26.06 30.65
N LYS A 383 26.99 -26.36 31.93
CA LYS A 383 28.30 -26.82 32.37
C LYS A 383 28.30 -28.33 32.36
N ASN A 384 29.21 -28.91 31.58
CA ASN A 384 29.35 -30.35 31.45
C ASN A 384 30.06 -30.92 32.70
N ALA A 385 29.93 -32.23 32.93
CA ALA A 385 30.52 -32.91 34.08
C ALA A 385 32.05 -32.83 34.12
N ASP A 386 32.70 -32.68 32.96
CA ASP A 386 34.15 -32.52 32.80
C ASP A 386 34.65 -31.07 33.01
N GLY A 387 33.76 -30.15 33.42
CA GLY A 387 34.07 -28.74 33.63
C GLY A 387 34.04 -27.88 32.35
N THR A 388 33.82 -28.47 31.17
CA THR A 388 33.64 -27.71 29.92
C THR A 388 32.24 -27.07 29.84
N ARG A 389 32.02 -26.17 28.88
CA ARG A 389 30.75 -25.45 28.69
C ARG A 389 30.20 -25.70 27.29
N THR A 390 28.91 -25.96 27.21
CA THR A 390 28.16 -26.05 25.95
C THR A 390 27.09 -24.97 25.91
N ALA A 391 27.05 -24.19 24.83
CA ALA A 391 26.00 -23.20 24.59
C ALA A 391 25.01 -23.72 23.54
N TYR A 392 23.72 -23.48 23.78
CA TYR A 392 22.64 -23.82 22.86
C TYR A 392 21.87 -22.57 22.49
N ALA A 393 21.47 -22.48 21.22
CA ALA A 393 20.57 -21.45 20.72
C ALA A 393 19.44 -22.11 19.92
N THR A 394 18.20 -21.63 20.10
CA THR A 394 17.05 -22.11 19.34
C THR A 394 16.83 -21.27 18.09
N ARG A 395 16.82 -21.92 16.92
CA ARG A 395 16.37 -21.34 15.67
C ARG A 395 14.91 -21.72 15.42
N LYS A 396 14.01 -20.72 15.35
CA LYS A 396 12.59 -20.93 15.04
C LYS A 396 12.25 -20.40 13.65
N ILE A 397 11.55 -21.21 12.85
CA ILE A 397 10.90 -20.78 11.60
C ILE A 397 9.44 -21.22 11.66
N SER A 398 8.50 -20.36 11.29
CA SER A 398 7.07 -20.62 11.27
C SER A 398 6.48 -20.36 9.89
N GLU A 399 5.44 -21.13 9.55
CA GLU A 399 4.72 -20.96 8.30
C GLU A 399 4.09 -19.56 8.19
N THR A 400 3.49 -19.05 9.27
CA THR A 400 2.82 -17.74 9.27
C THR A 400 3.78 -16.60 8.94
N ALA A 401 4.95 -16.53 9.59
CA ALA A 401 5.94 -15.48 9.32
C ALA A 401 6.52 -15.63 7.90
N SER A 402 6.84 -16.87 7.51
CA SER A 402 7.36 -17.19 6.16
C SER A 402 6.37 -16.79 5.05
N ARG A 403 5.07 -17.05 5.25
CA ARG A 403 4.01 -16.71 4.28
C ARG A 403 3.84 -15.20 4.13
N ARG A 404 3.86 -14.46 5.24
CA ARG A 404 3.76 -12.99 5.23
C ARG A 404 4.94 -12.36 4.50
N ILE A 405 6.18 -12.76 4.82
CA ILE A 405 7.37 -12.18 4.19
C ILE A 405 7.46 -12.54 2.71
N ALA A 406 7.14 -13.78 2.32
CA ALA A 406 7.10 -14.20 0.93
C ALA A 406 6.06 -13.41 0.13
N THR A 407 4.85 -13.24 0.69
CA THR A 407 3.78 -12.45 0.06
C THR A 407 4.22 -11.01 -0.15
N MET A 408 4.90 -10.40 0.82
CA MET A 408 5.45 -9.06 0.66
C MET A 408 6.51 -9.00 -0.45
N ALA A 409 7.44 -9.95 -0.51
CA ALA A 409 8.47 -10.01 -1.54
C ALA A 409 7.89 -10.12 -2.96
N PHE A 410 6.91 -11.00 -3.16
CA PHE A 410 6.23 -11.11 -4.47
C PHE A 410 5.45 -9.85 -4.84
N ASN A 411 4.80 -9.20 -3.88
CA ASN A 411 4.14 -7.90 -4.11
C ASN A 411 5.16 -6.81 -4.50
N ILE A 412 6.34 -6.80 -3.88
CA ILE A 412 7.45 -5.90 -4.27
C ILE A 412 7.90 -6.18 -5.69
N ALA A 413 8.09 -7.46 -6.05
CA ALA A 413 8.50 -7.86 -7.39
C ALA A 413 7.48 -7.44 -8.47
N LEU A 414 6.18 -7.65 -8.21
CA LEU A 414 5.12 -7.19 -9.12
C LEU A 414 5.17 -5.68 -9.36
N LYS A 415 5.33 -4.88 -8.30
CA LYS A 415 5.42 -3.42 -8.40
C LYS A 415 6.63 -2.98 -9.21
N ARG A 416 7.80 -3.57 -8.93
CA ARG A 416 9.03 -3.29 -9.68
C ARG A 416 8.88 -3.64 -11.15
N GLY A 417 8.26 -4.78 -11.47
CA GLY A 417 7.90 -5.16 -12.84
C GLY A 417 6.98 -4.16 -13.53
N GLN A 418 5.98 -3.62 -12.83
CA GLN A 418 5.05 -2.61 -13.36
C GLN A 418 5.71 -1.25 -13.65
N VAL A 419 6.72 -0.86 -12.87
CA VAL A 419 7.48 0.38 -13.11
C VAL A 419 8.38 0.21 -14.33
N ARG A 420 8.95 -0.98 -14.53
CA ARG A 420 9.86 -1.31 -15.65
C ARG A 420 9.12 -1.64 -16.95
N GLN A 421 7.99 -0.98 -17.26
CA GLN A 421 7.02 -1.26 -18.35
C GLN A 421 7.56 -1.64 -19.76
N ASN A 422 8.87 -1.55 -20.01
CA ASN A 422 9.56 -1.89 -21.25
C ASN A 422 10.63 -3.01 -21.13
N SER A 423 10.69 -3.75 -20.02
CA SER A 423 11.67 -4.84 -19.85
C SER A 423 11.13 -6.19 -20.35
N ALA A 424 11.89 -6.86 -21.22
CA ALA A 424 11.55 -8.18 -21.77
C ALA A 424 11.55 -9.31 -20.71
N SER A 425 12.12 -9.07 -19.52
CA SER A 425 12.25 -10.09 -18.47
C SER A 425 11.27 -9.86 -17.31
N LEU A 426 10.53 -10.91 -16.93
CA LEU A 426 9.73 -10.90 -15.71
C LEU A 426 10.60 -10.66 -14.46
N PRO A 427 10.08 -9.88 -13.48
CA PRO A 427 10.77 -9.66 -12.21
C PRO A 427 11.03 -10.98 -11.48
N LEU A 428 12.16 -11.05 -10.77
CA LEU A 428 12.66 -12.27 -10.13
C LEU A 428 12.58 -12.16 -8.61
N VAL A 429 12.03 -13.19 -7.97
CA VAL A 429 12.12 -13.40 -6.51
C VAL A 429 13.05 -14.57 -6.22
N THR A 430 14.17 -14.27 -5.58
CA THR A 430 15.16 -15.27 -5.13
C THR A 430 14.95 -15.61 -3.67
N VAL A 431 14.64 -16.87 -3.38
CA VAL A 431 14.47 -17.40 -2.01
C VAL A 431 15.81 -17.86 -1.46
N VAL A 432 16.31 -17.19 -0.43
CA VAL A 432 17.63 -17.45 0.16
C VAL A 432 17.52 -18.41 1.34
N HIS A 433 18.31 -19.50 1.31
CA HIS A 433 18.23 -20.56 2.32
C HIS A 433 19.53 -21.36 2.49
N LYS A 434 19.55 -22.36 3.37
CA LYS A 434 20.63 -23.34 3.59
C LYS A 434 20.05 -24.74 3.85
N SER A 435 19.01 -25.14 3.12
CA SER A 435 18.31 -26.44 3.27
C SER A 435 19.19 -27.68 3.10
N ASN A 436 20.36 -27.59 2.47
CA ASN A 436 21.33 -28.69 2.44
C ASN A 436 21.96 -28.99 3.81
N VAL A 437 21.83 -28.07 4.78
CA VAL A 437 22.25 -28.25 6.18
C VAL A 437 21.03 -28.23 7.10
N LEU A 438 20.14 -27.25 6.94
CA LEU A 438 18.97 -27.03 7.80
C LEU A 438 17.69 -27.52 7.11
N SER A 439 17.62 -28.82 6.84
CA SER A 439 16.56 -29.45 6.04
C SER A 439 15.14 -29.15 6.52
N ILE A 440 14.91 -29.07 7.84
CA ILE A 440 13.57 -28.82 8.40
C ILE A 440 13.25 -27.32 8.42
N THR A 441 14.08 -26.51 9.06
CA THR A 441 13.76 -25.08 9.28
C THR A 441 13.83 -24.29 7.98
N ASP A 442 14.83 -24.52 7.12
CA ASP A 442 14.86 -23.90 5.79
C ASP A 442 14.00 -24.63 4.77
N GLY A 443 13.74 -25.93 4.95
CA GLY A 443 12.76 -26.65 4.14
C GLY A 443 11.39 -26.00 4.24
N LEU A 444 10.91 -25.76 5.47
CA LEU A 444 9.63 -25.10 5.70
C LEU A 444 9.58 -23.69 5.06
N PHE A 445 10.62 -22.87 5.24
CA PHE A 445 10.67 -21.53 4.64
C PHE A 445 10.52 -21.58 3.11
N ARG A 446 11.25 -22.50 2.46
CA ARG A 446 11.23 -22.69 1.00
C ARG A 446 9.87 -23.19 0.51
N GLU A 447 9.33 -24.21 1.16
CA GLU A 447 8.03 -24.81 0.83
C GLU A 447 6.92 -23.75 0.87
N VAL A 448 6.91 -22.91 1.90
CA VAL A 448 5.94 -21.82 2.05
C VAL A 448 6.15 -20.74 0.99
N CYS A 449 7.39 -20.36 0.68
CA CYS A 449 7.66 -19.40 -0.41
C CYS A 449 7.18 -19.95 -1.76
N LEU A 450 7.40 -21.24 -2.04
CA LEU A 450 6.95 -21.90 -3.26
C LEU A 450 5.43 -22.00 -3.35
N ASP A 451 4.76 -22.29 -2.23
CA ASP A 451 3.31 -22.27 -2.14
C ASP A 451 2.74 -20.88 -2.40
N VAL A 452 3.32 -19.83 -1.80
CA VAL A 452 2.96 -18.44 -2.10
C VAL A 452 3.18 -18.12 -3.57
N PHE A 453 4.29 -18.52 -4.18
CA PHE A 453 4.54 -18.30 -5.61
C PHE A 453 3.46 -18.93 -6.49
N LYS A 454 3.12 -20.20 -6.25
CA LYS A 454 2.18 -20.97 -7.07
C LYS A 454 0.72 -20.57 -6.85
N ASN A 455 0.34 -20.43 -5.58
CA ASN A 455 -1.06 -20.35 -5.15
C ASN A 455 -1.44 -18.97 -4.61
N GLY A 456 -0.46 -18.13 -4.26
CA GLY A 456 -0.68 -16.78 -3.78
C GLY A 456 -1.32 -15.88 -4.84
N ALA A 457 -2.20 -14.98 -4.38
CA ALA A 457 -2.94 -14.05 -5.22
C ALA A 457 -3.66 -14.73 -6.41
N GLU A 458 -4.24 -15.92 -6.19
CA GLU A 458 -4.91 -16.73 -7.22
C GLU A 458 -3.99 -17.07 -8.42
N GLY A 459 -2.69 -17.30 -8.15
CA GLY A 459 -1.69 -17.64 -9.17
C GLY A 459 -1.10 -16.44 -9.91
N ALA A 460 -1.50 -15.21 -9.56
CA ALA A 460 -0.97 -14.00 -10.19
C ALA A 460 0.54 -13.83 -10.01
N PHE A 461 1.12 -14.34 -8.92
CA PHE A 461 2.57 -14.31 -8.71
C PHE A 461 3.30 -15.18 -9.74
N ALA A 462 2.92 -16.44 -9.91
CA ALA A 462 3.49 -17.31 -10.94
C ALA A 462 3.29 -16.80 -12.38
N ALA A 463 2.19 -16.09 -12.65
CA ALA A 463 1.91 -15.56 -13.98
C ALA A 463 2.76 -14.32 -14.35
N LYS A 464 3.24 -13.55 -13.35
CA LYS A 464 3.86 -12.23 -13.56
C LYS A 464 5.25 -12.08 -12.95
N THR A 465 5.75 -13.11 -12.28
CA THR A 465 7.08 -13.12 -11.66
C THR A 465 7.76 -14.45 -11.96
N ARG A 466 9.07 -14.50 -11.78
CA ARG A 466 9.85 -15.75 -11.70
C ARG A 466 10.27 -15.96 -10.26
N MET A 467 10.45 -17.22 -9.89
CA MET A 467 11.05 -17.61 -8.62
C MET A 467 12.28 -18.48 -8.88
N ASP A 468 13.37 -18.19 -8.19
CA ASP A 468 14.49 -19.11 -8.03
C ASP A 468 14.86 -19.26 -6.55
N GLU A 469 15.74 -20.22 -6.27
CA GLU A 469 16.22 -20.50 -4.93
C GLU A 469 17.73 -20.40 -4.92
N GLN A 470 18.29 -19.93 -3.80
CA GLN A 470 19.73 -19.72 -3.69
C GLN A 470 20.26 -20.05 -2.30
N LEU A 471 21.38 -20.79 -2.25
CA LEU A 471 22.06 -21.03 -0.98
C LEU A 471 22.71 -19.74 -0.46
N VAL A 472 22.56 -19.41 0.83
CA VAL A 472 23.05 -18.15 1.41
C VAL A 472 24.57 -17.95 1.25
N ASP A 473 25.36 -19.03 1.31
CA ASP A 473 26.82 -18.97 1.10
C ASP A 473 27.16 -18.52 -0.33
N SER A 474 26.56 -19.15 -1.33
CA SER A 474 26.75 -18.82 -2.73
C SER A 474 26.00 -17.54 -3.13
N MET A 475 24.96 -17.12 -2.39
CA MET A 475 24.32 -15.82 -2.52
C MET A 475 25.34 -14.71 -2.27
N VAL A 476 26.05 -14.77 -1.13
CA VAL A 476 27.10 -13.80 -0.80
C VAL A 476 28.18 -13.77 -1.88
N TYR A 477 28.64 -14.94 -2.34
CA TYR A 477 29.61 -15.02 -3.42
C TYR A 477 29.12 -14.37 -4.73
N ARG A 478 27.88 -14.62 -5.13
CA ARG A 478 27.27 -14.06 -6.35
C ARG A 478 26.96 -12.58 -6.20
N LEU A 479 26.62 -12.09 -5.00
CA LEU A 479 26.42 -10.67 -4.74
C LEU A 479 27.66 -9.85 -5.12
N PHE A 480 28.87 -10.33 -4.83
CA PHE A 480 30.10 -9.62 -5.20
C PHE A 480 30.48 -9.77 -6.68
N ARG A 481 30.12 -10.89 -7.33
CA ARG A 481 30.54 -11.17 -8.72
C ARG A 481 29.54 -10.70 -9.77
N GLU A 482 28.26 -10.92 -9.50
CA GLU A 482 27.16 -10.74 -10.43
C GLU A 482 25.87 -10.23 -9.76
N PRO A 483 25.92 -9.08 -9.05
CA PRO A 483 24.76 -8.56 -8.31
C PRO A 483 23.57 -8.18 -9.20
N HIS A 484 23.83 -7.79 -10.45
CA HIS A 484 22.83 -7.45 -11.47
C HIS A 484 21.87 -8.60 -11.84
N LYS A 485 22.14 -9.83 -11.40
CA LYS A 485 21.23 -10.97 -11.60
C LYS A 485 20.10 -11.03 -10.57
N PHE A 486 20.20 -10.27 -9.48
CA PHE A 486 19.21 -10.27 -8.40
C PHE A 486 18.26 -9.08 -8.54
N ASP A 487 16.98 -9.31 -8.26
CA ASP A 487 15.94 -8.29 -8.31
C ASP A 487 15.25 -8.14 -6.95
N VAL A 488 14.54 -9.17 -6.49
CA VAL A 488 14.00 -9.23 -5.13
C VAL A 488 14.55 -10.47 -4.44
N CYS A 489 15.18 -10.32 -3.28
CA CYS A 489 15.70 -11.43 -2.49
C CYS A 489 14.92 -11.54 -1.19
N VAL A 490 14.30 -12.68 -0.93
CA VAL A 490 13.57 -12.94 0.31
C VAL A 490 14.34 -13.93 1.17
N ALA A 491 14.48 -13.63 2.47
CA ALA A 491 15.34 -14.40 3.35
C ALA A 491 14.81 -14.46 4.80
N PRO A 492 15.05 -15.58 5.52
CA PRO A 492 14.89 -15.64 6.97
C PRO A 492 15.82 -14.64 7.67
N ASN A 493 15.47 -14.25 8.90
CA ASN A 493 16.07 -13.13 9.63
C ASN A 493 17.61 -13.02 9.55
N LEU A 494 18.35 -14.03 10.01
CA LEU A 494 19.82 -13.99 10.02
C LEU A 494 20.43 -13.87 8.62
N TYR A 495 19.86 -14.57 7.63
CA TYR A 495 20.39 -14.54 6.27
C TYR A 495 20.11 -13.20 5.62
N GLY A 496 18.90 -12.66 5.80
CA GLY A 496 18.52 -11.33 5.35
C GLY A 496 19.42 -10.24 5.94
N ASP A 497 19.81 -10.36 7.22
CA ASP A 497 20.75 -9.44 7.86
C ASP A 497 22.10 -9.45 7.13
N ILE A 498 22.73 -10.62 7.05
CA ILE A 498 24.07 -10.79 6.46
C ILE A 498 24.11 -10.36 4.99
N ILE A 499 23.15 -10.79 4.18
CA ILE A 499 23.18 -10.48 2.74
C ILE A 499 22.89 -9.01 2.47
N SER A 500 22.12 -8.33 3.33
CA SER A 500 21.82 -6.92 3.13
C SER A 500 22.96 -6.00 3.54
N ASP A 501 23.66 -6.32 4.62
CA ASP A 501 24.90 -5.63 4.98
C ASP A 501 25.99 -5.90 3.92
N GLY A 502 26.08 -7.12 3.40
CA GLY A 502 26.98 -7.46 2.30
C GLY A 502 26.65 -6.72 1.00
N ALA A 503 25.36 -6.57 0.68
CA ALA A 503 24.91 -5.84 -0.50
C ALA A 503 25.15 -4.33 -0.38
N ALA A 504 25.14 -3.77 0.84
CA ALA A 504 25.46 -2.36 1.07
C ALA A 504 26.88 -1.97 0.62
N ALA A 505 27.84 -2.89 0.76
CA ALA A 505 29.21 -2.67 0.28
C ALA A 505 29.29 -2.47 -1.25
N LEU A 506 28.29 -2.93 -2.00
CA LEU A 506 28.26 -2.81 -3.45
C LEU A 506 27.87 -1.41 -3.94
N VAL A 507 27.27 -0.59 -3.08
CA VAL A 507 26.81 0.77 -3.40
C VAL A 507 27.65 1.85 -2.71
N GLY A 508 28.84 1.49 -2.24
CA GLY A 508 29.86 2.40 -1.72
C GLY A 508 29.94 2.41 -0.19
N SER A 509 28.88 2.88 0.48
CA SER A 509 28.88 3.10 1.94
C SER A 509 27.58 2.61 2.58
N LEU A 510 27.66 2.14 3.82
CA LEU A 510 26.47 1.91 4.66
C LEU A 510 25.66 3.21 4.88
N GLY A 511 26.31 4.37 4.78
CA GLY A 511 25.71 5.71 4.89
C GLY A 511 24.72 6.06 3.78
N VAL A 512 24.63 5.28 2.70
CA VAL A 512 23.67 5.50 1.60
C VAL A 512 22.55 4.45 1.51
N VAL A 513 22.55 3.47 2.42
CA VAL A 513 21.62 2.33 2.36
C VAL A 513 20.45 2.55 3.31
N ALA A 514 19.28 2.71 2.71
CA ALA A 514 18.02 2.85 3.42
C ALA A 514 17.45 1.49 3.85
N SER A 515 16.65 1.53 4.90
CA SER A 515 15.70 0.47 5.21
C SER A 515 14.39 1.00 5.76
N ALA A 516 13.39 0.13 5.74
CA ALA A 516 12.15 0.33 6.47
C ALA A 516 11.74 -0.97 7.18
N ASN A 517 11.24 -0.83 8.40
CA ASN A 517 10.54 -1.90 9.10
C ASN A 517 9.05 -1.74 8.86
N VAL A 518 8.44 -2.72 8.22
CA VAL A 518 7.09 -2.64 7.67
C VAL A 518 6.22 -3.70 8.33
N GLY A 519 5.12 -3.25 8.92
CA GLY A 519 3.98 -4.07 9.30
C GLY A 519 2.81 -3.83 8.35
N ASP A 520 1.64 -4.37 8.68
CA ASP A 520 0.45 -4.20 7.83
C ASP A 520 -0.17 -2.80 7.93
N THR A 521 0.01 -2.11 9.06
CA THR A 521 -0.61 -0.80 9.34
C THR A 521 0.36 0.28 9.81
N PHE A 522 1.64 -0.04 10.00
CA PHE A 522 2.64 0.89 10.52
C PHE A 522 3.99 0.66 9.86
N CYS A 523 4.77 1.73 9.73
CA CYS A 523 6.10 1.70 9.12
C CYS A 523 7.07 2.55 9.93
N ILE A 524 8.29 2.03 10.09
CA ILE A 524 9.42 2.77 10.65
C ILE A 524 10.52 2.86 9.61
N GLY A 525 10.82 4.08 9.13
CA GLY A 525 12.02 4.35 8.34
C GLY A 525 13.27 4.29 9.22
N GLU A 526 14.25 3.47 8.86
CA GLU A 526 15.47 3.26 9.64
C GLU A 526 16.68 3.12 8.70
N PRO A 527 17.73 3.96 8.81
CA PRO A 527 18.95 3.75 8.04
C PRO A 527 19.64 2.44 8.47
N VAL A 528 20.38 1.79 7.57
CA VAL A 528 21.02 0.50 7.89
C VAL A 528 22.22 0.65 8.84
N HIS A 529 22.93 1.77 8.78
CA HIS A 529 24.15 1.99 9.57
C HIS A 529 23.90 2.01 11.09
N GLY A 530 24.93 1.70 11.86
CA GLY A 530 24.92 1.83 13.33
C GLY A 530 25.04 3.28 13.81
N SER A 531 25.29 3.45 15.11
CA SER A 531 25.39 4.75 15.78
C SER A 531 26.71 5.50 15.59
N ALA A 532 27.73 4.86 15.00
CA ALA A 532 29.02 5.43 14.64
C ALA A 532 29.58 6.40 15.71
N PRO A 533 29.83 5.91 16.95
CA PRO A 533 30.25 6.75 18.08
C PRO A 533 31.60 7.46 17.84
N ASP A 534 32.40 6.97 16.91
CA ASP A 534 33.67 7.55 16.46
C ASP A 534 33.49 8.87 15.69
N ILE A 535 32.33 9.11 15.07
CA ILE A 535 32.02 10.35 14.33
C ILE A 535 30.85 11.15 14.89
N ALA A 536 30.12 10.60 15.87
CA ALA A 536 28.99 11.27 16.52
C ALA A 536 29.37 12.66 17.07
N GLY A 537 28.55 13.66 16.78
CA GLY A 537 28.73 15.06 17.17
C GLY A 537 29.71 15.85 16.31
N LYS A 538 30.32 15.26 15.27
CA LYS A 538 31.28 15.94 14.40
C LYS A 538 30.63 16.62 13.18
N GLY A 539 29.33 16.41 12.93
CA GLY A 539 28.64 17.03 11.80
C GLY A 539 29.05 16.46 10.44
N ILE A 540 29.59 15.25 10.41
CA ILE A 540 30.10 14.57 9.19
C ILE A 540 29.38 13.25 8.90
N ALA A 541 28.32 12.94 9.65
CA ALA A 541 27.49 11.77 9.39
C ALA A 541 26.76 11.91 8.04
N ASN A 542 26.70 10.83 7.26
CA ASN A 542 26.01 10.84 5.98
C ASN A 542 24.49 10.75 6.19
N PRO A 543 23.69 11.78 5.82
CA PRO A 543 22.24 11.74 6.04
C PRO A 543 21.47 10.96 4.96
N ILE A 544 22.13 10.51 3.89
CA ILE A 544 21.48 9.96 2.70
C ILE A 544 20.65 8.71 3.03
N ALA A 545 21.18 7.78 3.83
CA ALA A 545 20.44 6.60 4.26
C ALA A 545 19.14 6.97 4.99
N SER A 546 19.19 7.95 5.90
CA SER A 546 18.01 8.41 6.64
C SER A 546 17.02 9.15 5.75
N ILE A 547 17.49 9.96 4.80
CA ILE A 547 16.63 10.64 3.82
C ILE A 547 15.91 9.62 2.93
N ARG A 548 16.62 8.62 2.40
CA ARG A 548 16.00 7.55 1.61
C ARG A 548 15.08 6.66 2.45
N SER A 549 15.39 6.42 3.73
CA SER A 549 14.46 5.75 4.66
C SER A 549 13.19 6.57 4.90
N ALA A 550 13.30 7.90 4.94
CA ALA A 550 12.14 8.79 4.98
C ALA A 550 11.33 8.75 3.67
N SER A 551 11.97 8.65 2.50
CA SER A 551 11.29 8.39 1.23
C SER A 551 10.47 7.08 1.30
N MET A 552 11.06 6.00 1.83
CA MET A 552 10.36 4.73 2.01
C MET A 552 9.16 4.85 2.95
N LEU A 553 9.29 5.62 4.05
CA LEU A 553 8.18 5.92 4.95
C LEU A 553 7.06 6.68 4.23
N LEU A 554 7.38 7.76 3.51
CA LEU A 554 6.41 8.54 2.75
C LEU A 554 5.70 7.71 1.68
N SER A 555 6.42 6.86 0.96
CA SER A 555 5.81 5.93 -0.02
C SER A 555 4.86 4.94 0.64
N HIS A 556 5.20 4.42 1.83
CA HIS A 556 4.29 3.55 2.61
C HIS A 556 3.01 4.30 3.01
N LEU A 557 3.12 5.59 3.31
CA LEU A 557 2.00 6.45 3.71
C LEU A 557 1.18 7.00 2.54
N GLY A 558 1.52 6.68 1.29
CA GLY A 558 0.79 7.12 0.10
C GLY A 558 1.38 8.33 -0.63
N TRP A 559 2.38 9.00 -0.05
CA TRP A 559 3.09 10.17 -0.61
C TRP A 559 4.16 9.76 -1.63
N ASN A 560 3.72 9.05 -2.68
CA ASN A 560 4.63 8.44 -3.66
C ASN A 560 5.33 9.46 -4.56
N ALA A 561 4.67 10.57 -4.90
CA ALA A 561 5.26 11.61 -5.74
C ALA A 561 6.37 12.35 -4.98
N GLU A 562 6.15 12.62 -3.70
CA GLU A 562 7.09 13.25 -2.78
C GLU A 562 8.27 12.32 -2.50
N ALA A 563 8.03 11.05 -2.21
CA ALA A 563 9.07 10.03 -2.08
C ALA A 563 9.98 9.97 -3.33
N ALA A 564 9.38 9.90 -4.53
CA ALA A 564 10.14 9.90 -5.78
C ALA A 564 10.96 11.18 -5.99
N ARG A 565 10.43 12.35 -5.60
CA ARG A 565 11.18 13.62 -5.63
C ARG A 565 12.37 13.59 -4.67
N MET A 566 12.21 13.05 -3.45
CA MET A 566 13.31 12.89 -2.50
C MET A 566 14.43 12.01 -3.06
N ASP A 567 14.08 10.85 -3.61
CA ASP A 567 15.07 9.93 -4.18
C ASP A 567 15.79 10.56 -5.38
N ALA A 568 15.07 11.26 -6.26
CA ALA A 568 15.66 11.96 -7.39
C ALA A 568 16.60 13.11 -6.96
N ALA A 569 16.26 13.85 -5.90
CA ALA A 569 17.11 14.90 -5.35
C ALA A 569 18.40 14.32 -4.76
N VAL A 570 18.31 13.21 -4.02
CA VAL A 570 19.48 12.49 -3.49
C VAL A 570 20.38 11.99 -4.62
N ASP A 571 19.81 11.39 -5.67
CA ASP A 571 20.58 10.87 -6.79
C ASP A 571 21.34 11.99 -7.52
N LYS A 572 20.73 13.16 -7.71
CA LYS A 572 21.42 14.33 -8.26
C LYS A 572 22.60 14.78 -7.40
N VAL A 573 22.46 14.82 -6.08
CA VAL A 573 23.57 15.17 -5.17
C VAL A 573 24.71 14.15 -5.28
N LEU A 574 24.39 12.86 -5.30
CA LEU A 574 25.38 11.79 -5.42
C LEU A 574 26.16 11.82 -6.74
N VAL A 575 25.53 12.25 -7.84
CA VAL A 575 26.14 12.27 -9.18
C VAL A 575 26.84 13.59 -9.47
N GLU A 576 26.22 14.72 -9.13
CA GLU A 576 26.68 16.06 -9.56
C GLU A 576 27.65 16.73 -8.56
N HIS A 577 27.68 16.29 -7.29
CA HIS A 577 28.39 17.01 -6.20
C HIS A 577 29.37 16.14 -5.40
N ALA A 578 30.30 15.46 -6.08
CA ALA A 578 31.30 14.60 -5.45
C ALA A 578 32.07 15.28 -4.29
N ASP A 579 32.41 16.58 -4.41
CA ASP A 579 33.13 17.33 -3.38
C ASP A 579 32.29 17.64 -2.12
N LEU A 580 30.96 17.70 -2.25
CA LEU A 580 30.02 17.92 -1.14
C LEU A 580 29.63 16.63 -0.42
N LEU A 581 30.10 15.47 -0.89
CA LEU A 581 29.82 14.19 -0.25
C LEU A 581 30.58 14.07 1.08
N THR A 582 30.00 13.35 2.04
CA THR A 582 30.58 13.12 3.36
C THR A 582 31.82 12.20 3.30
N PRO A 583 32.64 12.16 4.37
CA PRO A 583 33.92 11.44 4.37
C PRO A 583 33.82 9.93 4.08
N ASP A 584 32.68 9.30 4.37
CA ASP A 584 32.42 7.88 4.07
C ASP A 584 32.34 7.58 2.56
N LEU A 585 32.09 8.61 1.75
CA LEU A 585 32.12 8.56 0.28
C LEU A 585 33.41 9.17 -0.30
N GLY A 586 34.41 9.48 0.54
CA GLY A 586 35.69 10.04 0.15
C GLY A 586 35.70 11.56 -0.06
N GLY A 587 34.60 12.25 0.21
CA GLY A 587 34.49 13.71 0.10
C GLY A 587 34.85 14.46 1.39
N LYS A 588 34.58 15.77 1.42
CA LYS A 588 34.84 16.67 2.57
C LYS A 588 33.58 17.37 3.08
N GLY A 589 32.42 16.92 2.64
CA GLY A 589 31.12 17.46 3.02
C GLY A 589 30.74 17.18 4.47
N THR A 590 29.71 17.90 4.91
CA THR A 590 29.12 17.78 6.24
C THR A 590 27.68 17.27 6.13
N THR A 591 27.11 16.78 7.25
CA THR A 591 25.70 16.38 7.34
C THR A 591 24.79 17.49 6.82
N ASP A 592 25.03 18.73 7.26
CA ASP A 592 24.27 19.91 6.84
C ASP A 592 24.52 20.29 5.38
N GLY A 593 25.76 20.19 4.91
CA GLY A 593 26.11 20.49 3.51
C GLY A 593 25.39 19.57 2.52
N VAL A 594 25.39 18.25 2.79
CA VAL A 594 24.64 17.29 1.98
C VAL A 594 23.14 17.55 2.08
N THR A 595 22.61 17.83 3.28
CA THR A 595 21.18 18.11 3.46
C THR A 595 20.75 19.36 2.67
N ALA A 596 21.53 20.44 2.75
CA ALA A 596 21.26 21.68 2.01
C ALA A 596 21.32 21.48 0.49
N ALA A 597 22.25 20.65 0.01
CA ALA A 597 22.33 20.28 -1.39
C ALA A 597 21.07 19.52 -1.86
N VAL A 598 20.58 18.55 -1.07
CA VAL A 598 19.33 17.83 -1.36
C VAL A 598 18.14 18.79 -1.39
N LEU A 599 18.02 19.67 -0.40
CA LEU A 599 16.94 20.66 -0.31
C LEU A 599 16.89 21.60 -1.53
N LYS A 600 18.03 21.92 -2.14
CA LYS A 600 18.08 22.77 -3.34
C LYS A 600 17.45 22.12 -4.59
N TYR A 601 17.34 20.79 -4.60
CA TYR A 601 16.76 20.04 -5.72
C TYR A 601 15.27 19.70 -5.53
N LEU A 602 14.69 20.03 -4.38
CA LEU A 602 13.26 19.85 -4.08
C LEU A 602 12.44 21.06 -4.45
#